data_AF-A0A136WFH9-F1
#
_entry.id   AF-A0A136WFH9-F1
#
_cell.length_a   1.000
_cell.length_b   1.000
_cell.length_c   1.000
_cell.angle_alpha   90.00
_cell.angle_beta   90.00
_cell.angle_gamma   90.00
#
_symmetry.space_group_name_H-M   'P 1'
#
loop_
_entity.id
_entity.type
_entity.pdbx_description
1 polymer ?
#
loop_
_entity_poly.entity_id
_entity_poly.type
_entity_poly.pdbx_seq_one_letter_code
_entity_poly.pdbx_strand_id
1 'polypeptide(L)'
;MKDYKGKIVLVVNTATRCGLTPQYASLEELYNKYKEKGFGILDFPYNQFLNRVPGTDEEISEFCSLNYGTTFPRFSIVNVNGKNASPLYVWLKEQAPEDCGNEETKAFEEKVKSFTLGNEASDIKWNFGNF
;
A
#
# COMPACT_ATOMS: atom_id res chain seq x y z
N MET A 1 -16.76 1.56 1.82
CA MET A 1 -16.58 0.40 2.73
C MET A 1 -17.80 -0.51 2.84
N LYS A 2 -19.05 -0.01 2.78
CA LYS A 2 -20.25 -0.89 2.82
C LYS A 2 -20.25 -1.97 1.72
N ASP A 3 -19.70 -1.66 0.55
CA ASP A 3 -19.63 -2.55 -0.62
C ASP A 3 -18.66 -3.74 -0.45
N TYR A 4 -17.88 -3.73 0.62
CA TYR A 4 -16.92 -4.79 0.97
C TYR A 4 -17.36 -5.62 2.19
N LYS A 5 -18.58 -5.41 2.70
CA LYS A 5 -19.10 -6.19 3.82
C LYS A 5 -19.16 -7.68 3.46
N GLY A 6 -18.55 -8.53 4.29
CA GLY A 6 -18.49 -9.98 4.06
C GLY A 6 -17.43 -10.43 3.06
N LYS A 7 -16.60 -9.51 2.56
CA LYS A 7 -15.44 -9.81 1.70
C LYS A 7 -14.15 -9.82 2.52
N ILE A 8 -13.19 -10.61 2.08
CA ILE A 8 -11.81 -10.49 2.55
C ILE A 8 -11.14 -9.40 1.71
N VAL A 9 -10.54 -8.41 2.35
CA VAL A 9 -9.96 -7.25 1.67
C VAL A 9 -8.50 -7.11 2.05
N LEU A 10 -7.63 -7.02 1.04
CA LEU A 10 -6.25 -6.61 1.19
C LEU A 10 -6.13 -5.11 0.88
N VAL A 11 -5.72 -4.32 1.87
CA VAL A 11 -5.44 -2.89 1.69
C VAL A 11 -3.96 -2.73 1.40
N VAL A 12 -3.62 -2.07 0.29
CA VAL A 12 -2.22 -1.84 -0.10
C VAL A 12 -1.96 -0.35 -0.28
N ASN A 13 -0.86 0.14 0.29
CA ASN A 13 -0.32 1.45 -0.03
C ASN A 13 0.79 1.30 -1.07
N THR A 14 0.67 1.97 -2.22
CA THR A 14 1.55 1.75 -3.36
C THR A 14 2.24 3.02 -3.85
N ALA A 15 3.31 2.82 -4.61
CA ALA A 15 4.03 3.89 -5.30
C ALA A 15 4.42 3.42 -6.71
N THR A 16 4.32 4.32 -7.70
CA THR A 16 4.61 3.99 -9.11
C THR A 16 6.09 4.02 -9.45
N ARG A 17 6.91 4.79 -8.71
CA ARG A 17 8.37 4.87 -8.91
C ARG A 17 9.14 4.36 -7.70
N CYS A 18 8.97 3.07 -7.39
CA CYS A 18 9.68 2.36 -6.34
C CYS A 18 10.35 1.09 -6.91
N GLY A 19 11.42 0.61 -6.27
CA GLY A 19 12.03 -0.69 -6.65
C GLY A 19 11.06 -1.87 -6.52
N LEU A 20 9.95 -1.67 -5.81
CA LEU A 20 8.93 -2.68 -5.52
C LEU A 20 7.67 -2.50 -6.39
N THR A 21 7.65 -1.52 -7.31
CA THR A 21 6.57 -1.37 -8.31
C THR A 21 6.25 -2.68 -9.07
N PRO A 22 7.21 -3.57 -9.41
CA PRO A 22 6.89 -4.85 -10.06
C PRO A 22 5.93 -5.77 -9.27
N GLN A 23 5.72 -5.54 -7.97
CA GLN A 23 4.76 -6.29 -7.14
C GLN A 23 3.31 -6.17 -7.66
N TYR A 24 2.99 -5.13 -8.43
CA TYR A 24 1.67 -4.98 -9.06
C TYR A 24 1.23 -6.21 -9.86
N ALA A 25 2.16 -6.88 -10.55
CA ALA A 25 1.84 -8.09 -11.30
C ALA A 25 1.38 -9.23 -10.36
N SER A 26 2.09 -9.47 -9.26
CA SER A 26 1.72 -10.49 -8.27
C SER A 26 0.43 -10.16 -7.54
N LEU A 27 0.16 -8.87 -7.28
CA LEU A 27 -1.12 -8.42 -6.71
C LEU A 27 -2.28 -8.69 -7.68
N GLU A 28 -2.09 -8.43 -8.97
CA GLU A 28 -3.10 -8.71 -10.00
C GLU A 28 -3.36 -10.23 -10.16
N GLU A 29 -2.31 -11.06 -10.12
CA GLU A 29 -2.47 -12.52 -10.10
C GLU A 29 -3.27 -12.99 -8.89
N LEU A 30 -2.96 -12.46 -7.69
CA LEU A 30 -3.69 -12.77 -6.46
C LEU A 30 -5.16 -12.34 -6.56
N TYR A 31 -5.40 -11.12 -7.06
CA TYR A 31 -6.75 -10.60 -7.27
C TYR A 31 -7.54 -11.49 -8.22
N ASN A 32 -7.00 -11.82 -9.39
CA ASN A 32 -7.67 -12.68 -10.37
C ASN A 32 -7.98 -14.08 -9.83
N LYS A 33 -7.09 -14.64 -8.98
CA LYS A 33 -7.28 -15.97 -8.39
C LYS A 33 -8.43 -16.03 -7.39
N TYR A 34 -8.72 -14.94 -6.68
CA TYR A 34 -9.64 -14.97 -5.54
C TYR A 34 -10.82 -13.99 -5.63
N LYS A 35 -10.88 -13.08 -6.61
CA LYS A 35 -11.95 -12.06 -6.71
C LYS A 35 -13.36 -12.67 -6.74
N GLU A 36 -13.53 -13.77 -7.47
CA GLU A 36 -14.80 -14.51 -7.56
C GLU A 36 -15.17 -15.24 -6.25
N LYS A 37 -14.21 -15.36 -5.31
CA LYS A 37 -14.41 -15.96 -3.98
C LYS A 37 -14.63 -14.91 -2.89
N GLY A 38 -14.90 -13.66 -3.26
CA GLY A 38 -15.14 -12.57 -2.32
C GLY A 38 -13.84 -11.94 -1.77
N PHE A 39 -12.73 -12.06 -2.49
CA PHE A 39 -11.50 -11.30 -2.20
C PHE A 39 -11.49 -9.96 -2.95
N GLY A 40 -10.95 -8.91 -2.33
CA GLY A 40 -10.75 -7.62 -2.96
C GLY A 40 -9.39 -7.02 -2.61
N ILE A 41 -8.84 -6.22 -3.52
CA ILE A 41 -7.68 -5.37 -3.25
C ILE A 41 -8.15 -3.91 -3.28
N LEU A 42 -7.75 -3.12 -2.28
CA LEU A 42 -7.93 -1.67 -2.25
C LEU A 42 -6.58 -1.00 -2.33
N ASP A 43 -6.30 -0.39 -3.47
CA ASP A 43 -5.02 0.24 -3.72
C ASP A 43 -5.06 1.74 -3.45
N PHE A 44 -4.23 2.19 -2.51
CA PHE A 44 -4.10 3.57 -2.08
C PHE A 44 -2.69 4.10 -2.42
N PRO A 45 -2.53 4.78 -3.56
CA PRO A 45 -1.28 5.46 -3.88
C PRO A 45 -0.94 6.46 -2.77
N TYR A 46 0.34 6.65 -2.47
CA TYR A 46 0.76 7.64 -1.48
C TYR A 46 2.05 8.33 -1.93
N ASN A 47 2.21 9.60 -1.55
CA ASN A 47 3.36 10.41 -1.98
C ASN A 47 4.27 10.88 -0.82
N GLN A 48 4.11 10.32 0.38
CA GLN A 48 4.84 10.77 1.57
C GLN A 48 6.30 10.30 1.63
N PHE A 49 6.73 9.34 0.80
CA PHE A 49 8.13 8.92 0.75
C PHE A 49 8.80 9.43 -0.53
N LEU A 50 9.73 10.37 -0.37
CA LEU A 50 10.66 10.86 -1.41
C LEU A 50 10.00 11.40 -2.70
N ASN A 51 8.76 11.91 -2.66
CA ASN A 51 8.02 12.42 -3.83
C ASN A 51 7.98 11.42 -5.01
N ARG A 52 7.83 10.13 -4.71
CA ARG A 52 7.96 9.03 -5.68
C ARG A 52 6.70 8.81 -6.54
N VAL A 53 5.68 9.63 -6.36
CA VAL A 53 4.47 9.60 -7.19
C VAL A 53 4.27 10.97 -7.83
N PRO A 54 5.01 11.29 -8.90
CA PRO A 54 4.72 12.45 -9.72
C PRO A 54 3.53 12.13 -10.62
N GLY A 55 2.48 12.94 -10.50
CA GLY A 55 1.33 12.91 -11.37
C GLY A 55 0.00 12.99 -10.64
N THR A 56 -1.08 13.05 -11.40
CA THR A 56 -2.46 13.02 -10.88
C THR A 56 -2.91 11.59 -10.59
N ASP A 57 -4.02 11.44 -9.88
CA ASP A 57 -4.66 10.14 -9.62
C ASP A 57 -4.88 9.35 -10.93
N GLU A 58 -5.25 10.05 -12.01
CA GLU A 58 -5.47 9.49 -13.34
C GLU A 58 -4.19 8.95 -13.96
N GLU A 59 -3.09 9.73 -13.92
CA GLU A 59 -1.80 9.33 -14.49
C GLU A 59 -1.23 8.10 -13.79
N ILE A 60 -1.42 7.99 -12.47
CA ILE A 60 -1.03 6.82 -11.68
C ILE A 60 -1.83 5.59 -12.11
N SER A 61 -3.15 5.76 -12.22
CA SER A 61 -4.04 4.67 -12.59
C SER A 61 -3.74 4.14 -13.99
N GLU A 62 -3.53 5.05 -14.93
CA GLU A 62 -3.15 4.72 -16.30
C GLU A 62 -1.79 4.03 -16.35
N PHE A 63 -0.79 4.54 -15.62
CA PHE A 63 0.53 3.92 -15.54
C PHE A 63 0.45 2.46 -15.08
N CYS A 64 -0.24 2.19 -13.98
CA CYS A 64 -0.33 0.84 -13.45
C CYS A 64 -1.15 -0.10 -14.35
N SER A 65 -2.23 0.41 -14.95
CA SER A 65 -3.05 -0.36 -15.90
C SER A 65 -2.26 -0.71 -17.17
N LEU A 66 -1.54 0.25 -17.75
CA LEU A 66 -0.77 0.05 -18.99
C LEU A 66 0.47 -0.83 -18.79
N ASN A 67 1.18 -0.65 -17.67
CA ASN A 67 2.46 -1.34 -17.45
C ASN A 67 2.32 -2.69 -16.74
N TYR A 68 1.25 -2.88 -15.95
CA TYR A 68 1.07 -4.08 -15.12
C TYR A 68 -0.30 -4.76 -15.27
N GLY A 69 -1.22 -4.19 -16.07
CA GLY A 69 -2.52 -4.81 -16.32
C GLY A 69 -3.43 -4.88 -15.10
N THR A 70 -3.22 -4.03 -14.08
CA THR A 70 -3.99 -4.09 -12.84
C THR A 70 -5.46 -3.79 -13.08
N THR A 71 -6.37 -4.60 -12.54
CA THR A 71 -7.83 -4.48 -12.70
C THR A 71 -8.58 -4.23 -11.39
N PHE A 72 -7.89 -4.30 -10.25
CA PHE A 72 -8.49 -3.97 -8.96
C PHE A 72 -8.69 -2.45 -8.76
N PRO A 73 -9.63 -2.03 -7.90
CA PRO A 73 -9.88 -0.62 -7.61
C PRO A 73 -8.65 0.10 -7.04
N ARG A 74 -8.31 1.21 -7.67
CA ARG A 74 -7.33 2.19 -7.17
C ARG A 74 -8.05 3.46 -6.75
N PHE A 75 -7.69 3.97 -5.59
CA PHE A 75 -8.26 5.17 -4.99
C PHE A 75 -7.32 6.37 -5.21
N SER A 76 -7.80 7.55 -4.81
CA SER A 76 -6.99 8.77 -4.82
C SER A 76 -5.76 8.66 -3.94
N ILE A 77 -4.75 9.48 -4.25
CA ILE A 77 -3.55 9.60 -3.42
C ILE A 77 -3.94 9.98 -1.98
N VAL A 78 -3.38 9.27 -1.00
CA VAL A 78 -3.61 9.54 0.43
C VAL A 78 -2.30 9.72 1.19
N ASN A 79 -2.42 10.34 2.37
CA ASN A 79 -1.38 10.28 3.39
C ASN A 79 -1.67 9.10 4.31
N VAL A 80 -0.63 8.33 4.63
CA VAL A 80 -0.69 7.16 5.52
C VAL A 80 -0.18 7.49 6.93
N ASN A 81 0.68 8.50 7.06
CA ASN A 81 1.29 8.94 8.32
C ASN A 81 1.10 10.44 8.61
N GLY A 82 1.39 10.82 9.85
CA GLY A 82 1.34 12.20 10.34
C GLY A 82 -0.07 12.75 10.54
N LYS A 83 -0.16 14.05 10.85
CA LYS A 83 -1.42 14.72 11.23
C LYS A 83 -2.50 14.72 10.15
N ASN A 84 -2.09 14.59 8.89
CA ASN A 84 -3.00 14.58 7.73
C ASN A 84 -3.25 13.17 7.20
N ALA A 85 -2.93 12.13 7.98
CA ALA A 85 -3.19 10.75 7.59
C ALA A 85 -4.69 10.53 7.33
N SER A 86 -4.99 9.72 6.32
CA SER A 86 -6.36 9.32 6.02
C SER A 86 -6.98 8.63 7.24
N PRO A 87 -8.25 8.92 7.59
CA PRO A 87 -8.93 8.27 8.71
C PRO A 87 -8.90 6.74 8.64
N LEU A 88 -8.87 6.17 7.43
CA LEU A 88 -8.71 4.73 7.23
C LEU A 88 -7.36 4.23 7.78
N TYR A 89 -6.27 4.90 7.45
CA TYR A 89 -4.94 4.49 7.88
C TYR A 89 -4.68 4.76 9.36
N VAL A 90 -5.29 5.80 9.92
CA VAL A 90 -5.31 6.00 11.39
C VAL A 90 -5.98 4.80 12.05
N TRP A 91 -7.17 4.42 11.59
CA TRP A 91 -7.90 3.29 12.16
C TRP A 91 -7.16 1.95 11.97
N LEU A 92 -6.57 1.69 10.80
CA LEU A 92 -5.80 0.46 10.55
C LEU A 92 -4.61 0.32 11.50
N LYS A 93 -3.85 1.40 11.70
CA LYS A 93 -2.74 1.44 12.66
C LYS A 93 -3.17 1.21 14.11
N GLU A 94 -4.39 1.61 14.47
CA GLU A 94 -4.95 1.32 15.81
C GLU A 94 -5.36 -0.15 15.97
N GLN A 95 -5.89 -0.78 14.92
CA GLN A 95 -6.29 -2.19 14.96
C GLN A 95 -5.10 -3.15 14.97
N ALA A 96 -4.02 -2.76 14.30
CA ALA A 96 -2.79 -3.53 14.20
C ALA A 96 -1.58 -2.60 14.36
N PRO A 97 -1.19 -2.29 15.61
CA PRO A 97 -0.12 -1.34 15.90
C PRO A 97 1.28 -1.92 15.72
N GLU A 98 1.42 -3.24 15.65
CA GLU A 98 2.70 -3.93 15.56
C GLU A 98 2.88 -4.53 14.17
N ASP A 99 4.03 -4.25 13.56
CA ASP A 99 4.45 -4.90 12.31
C ASP A 99 4.84 -6.36 12.59
N CYS A 100 4.12 -7.29 11.98
CA CYS A 100 4.31 -8.73 12.09
C CYS A 100 5.43 -9.26 11.16
N GLY A 101 6.42 -8.42 10.81
CA GLY A 101 7.48 -8.71 9.85
C GLY A 101 8.25 -10.03 10.08
N ASN A 102 8.93 -10.49 9.04
CA ASN A 102 9.82 -11.67 9.05
C ASN A 102 11.32 -11.28 9.00
N GLU A 103 12.22 -12.26 9.04
CA GLU A 103 13.68 -12.01 8.97
C GLU A 103 14.11 -11.21 7.74
N GLU A 104 13.46 -11.44 6.59
CA GLU A 104 13.75 -10.71 5.34
C GLU A 104 13.34 -9.23 5.45
N THR A 105 12.17 -8.95 6.03
CA THR A 105 11.74 -7.57 6.29
C THR A 105 12.69 -6.86 7.24
N LYS A 106 13.15 -7.50 8.33
CA LYS A 106 14.14 -6.93 9.26
C LYS A 106 15.46 -6.57 8.58
N ALA A 107 16.00 -7.47 7.75
CA ALA A 107 17.23 -7.20 7.01
C ALA A 107 17.07 -6.06 5.98
N PHE A 108 15.87 -5.90 5.44
CA PHE A 108 15.54 -4.75 4.59
C PHE A 108 15.41 -3.47 5.41
N GLU A 109 14.72 -3.49 6.56
CA GLU A 109 14.59 -2.34 7.48
C GLU A 109 15.95 -1.74 7.82
N GLU A 110 16.93 -2.57 8.19
CA GLU A 110 18.27 -2.10 8.54
C GLU A 110 18.96 -1.37 7.39
N LYS A 111 18.76 -1.84 6.15
CA LYS A 111 19.33 -1.21 4.94
C LYS A 111 18.65 0.09 4.57
N VAL A 112 17.38 0.26 4.97
CA VAL A 112 16.54 1.40 4.56
C VAL A 112 16.29 2.41 5.67
N LYS A 113 16.76 2.13 6.89
CA LYS A 113 16.55 2.96 8.10
C LYS A 113 17.03 4.41 7.94
N SER A 114 18.03 4.66 7.10
CA SER A 114 18.50 6.02 6.76
C SER A 114 17.61 6.74 5.73
N PHE A 115 16.69 6.03 5.06
CA PHE A 115 15.78 6.53 4.03
C PHE A 115 14.30 6.54 4.48
N THR A 116 13.98 5.90 5.60
CA THR A 116 12.62 5.85 6.18
C THR A 116 12.26 7.19 6.84
N LEU A 117 11.12 7.76 6.46
CA LEU A 117 10.52 8.94 7.11
C LEU A 117 9.41 8.47 8.07
N GLY A 118 9.76 8.15 9.31
CA GLY A 118 8.81 7.77 10.35
C GLY A 118 9.48 7.91 11.71
N ASN A 119 8.89 8.71 12.59
CA ASN A 119 9.49 9.07 13.89
C ASN A 119 8.82 8.33 15.06
N GLU A 120 7.69 7.66 14.83
CA GLU A 120 6.89 7.01 15.87
C GLU A 120 6.74 5.51 15.62
N ALA A 121 6.59 4.74 16.70
CA ALA A 121 6.57 3.29 16.67
C ALA A 121 5.40 2.71 15.84
N SER A 122 4.28 3.42 15.77
CA SER A 122 3.08 3.02 15.02
C SER A 122 3.06 3.49 13.57
N ASP A 123 4.02 4.32 13.13
CA ASP A 123 3.98 4.83 11.75
C ASP A 123 4.26 3.72 10.74
N ILE A 124 3.57 3.79 9.60
CA ILE A 124 3.83 2.90 8.47
C ILE A 124 5.23 3.21 7.98
N LYS A 125 6.14 2.25 8.08
CA LYS A 125 7.52 2.43 7.62
C LYS A 125 7.59 2.28 6.10
N TRP A 126 8.70 2.72 5.52
CA TRP A 126 8.96 2.59 4.07
C TRP A 126 8.97 1.13 3.59
N ASN A 127 9.24 0.20 4.51
CA ASN A 127 9.21 -1.23 4.32
C ASN A 127 7.81 -1.80 4.60
N PHE A 128 7.44 -2.81 3.81
CA PHE A 128 6.14 -3.49 3.82
C PHE A 128 5.92 -4.31 5.09
N GLY A 129 5.69 -3.59 6.19
CA GLY A 129 5.13 -4.19 7.38
C GLY A 129 3.70 -4.63 7.13
N ASN A 130 3.37 -5.84 7.57
CA ASN A 130 1.98 -6.27 7.65
C ASN A 130 1.50 -5.87 9.04
N PHE A 131 0.50 -4.99 9.06
CA PHE A 131 -0.29 -4.64 10.23
C PHE A 131 -1.42 -5.67 10.33
#